data_AF-A0A2N7PMU0-F1
#
_entry.id   AF-A0A2N7PMU0-F1
#
_cell.length_a   1.000
_cell.length_b   1.000
_cell.length_c   1.000
_cell.angle_alpha   90.00
_cell.angle_beta   90.00
_cell.angle_gamma   90.00
#
_symmetry.space_group_name_H-M   'P 1'
#
loop_
_entity.id
_entity.type
_entity.pdbx_description
1 polymer ?
#
loop_
_entity_poly.entity_id
_entity_poly.type
_entity_poly.pdbx_seq_one_letter_code
_entity_poly.pdbx_strand_id
1 'polypeptide(L)'
;MQLKIKGFTLIEALLAILIFSLITIGIANLITSSISSTRDRTIMDCLINAANSAIEACRGGLNLGNFQCGGINVQINVNIDCSTITAPTSAWSANCRDVTVIATYGNKEHKLTDLVCRFWDGS
;
A
#
# COMPACT_ATOMS: atom_id res chain seq x y z
N MET A 1 -26.98 -45.93 -31.72
CA MET A 1 -25.92 -44.96 -32.05
C MET A 1 -24.61 -45.48 -31.44
N GLN A 2 -23.81 -46.21 -32.22
CA GLN A 2 -22.57 -46.81 -31.74
C GLN A 2 -21.47 -45.75 -31.74
N LEU A 3 -21.08 -45.27 -30.56
CA LEU A 3 -19.91 -44.40 -30.41
C LEU A 3 -18.67 -45.25 -30.72
N LYS A 4 -18.06 -44.98 -31.88
CA LYS A 4 -16.83 -45.64 -32.32
C LYS A 4 -15.66 -45.09 -31.49
N ILE A 5 -15.36 -45.73 -30.37
CA ILE A 5 -14.25 -45.34 -29.50
C ILE A 5 -12.95 -45.74 -30.21
N LYS A 6 -12.29 -44.78 -30.88
CA LYS A 6 -10.93 -44.98 -31.38
C LYS A 6 -9.99 -45.04 -30.16
N GLY A 7 -9.22 -46.12 -30.05
CA GLY A 7 -8.26 -46.29 -28.96
C GLY A 7 -7.19 -45.19 -28.99
N PHE A 8 -6.86 -44.67 -27.82
CA PHE A 8 -5.85 -43.64 -27.62
C PHE A 8 -4.45 -44.22 -27.85
N THR A 9 -3.67 -43.63 -28.75
CA THR A 9 -2.32 -44.12 -29.04
C THR A 9 -1.32 -43.59 -28.02
N LEU A 10 -0.26 -44.36 -27.73
CA LEU A 10 0.77 -43.98 -26.75
C LEU A 10 1.46 -42.65 -27.12
N ILE A 11 1.58 -42.35 -28.41
CA ILE A 11 2.17 -41.10 -28.89
C ILE A 11 1.24 -39.89 -28.64
N GLU A 12 -0.07 -40.04 -28.83
CA GLU A 12 -1.05 -38.99 -28.49
C GLU A 12 -1.05 -38.69 -26.99
N ALA A 13 -0.85 -39.71 -26.14
CA ALA A 13 -0.69 -39.54 -24.70
C ALA A 13 0.50 -38.64 -24.37
N LEU A 14 1.63 -38.92 -25.00
CA LEU A 14 2.89 -38.23 -24.75
C LEU A 14 2.82 -36.76 -25.20
N LEU A 15 2.21 -36.50 -26.35
CA LEU A 15 1.97 -35.15 -26.85
C LEU A 15 0.98 -34.38 -25.97
N ALA A 16 -0.10 -35.02 -25.52
CA ALA A 16 -1.07 -34.38 -24.64
C ALA A 16 -0.44 -33.96 -23.29
N ILE A 17 0.38 -34.83 -22.69
CA ILE A 17 1.09 -34.53 -21.43
C ILE A 17 2.10 -33.40 -21.62
N LEU A 18 2.84 -33.40 -22.74
CA LEU A 18 3.77 -32.32 -23.08
C LEU A 18 3.05 -30.98 -23.17
N ILE A 19 1.97 -30.90 -23.96
CA ILE A 19 1.20 -29.66 -24.13
C ILE A 19 0.60 -29.21 -22.80
N PHE A 20 0.06 -30.14 -22.02
CA PHE A 20 -0.50 -29.82 -20.70
C PHE A 20 0.57 -29.28 -19.74
N SER A 21 1.78 -29.83 -19.75
CA SER A 21 2.89 -29.33 -18.92
C SER A 21 3.27 -27.89 -19.28
N LEU A 22 3.31 -27.55 -20.56
CA LEU A 22 3.64 -26.18 -21.01
C LEU A 22 2.55 -25.18 -20.61
N ILE A 23 1.28 -25.57 -20.74
CA ILE A 23 0.14 -24.71 -20.37
C ILE A 23 0.14 -24.45 -18.86
N THR A 24 0.33 -25.49 -18.04
CA THR A 24 0.33 -25.36 -16.58
C THR A 24 1.47 -24.47 -16.08
N ILE A 25 2.67 -24.60 -16.65
CA ILE A 25 3.80 -23.70 -16.34
C ILE A 25 3.46 -22.25 -16.74
N GLY A 26 2.87 -22.05 -17.92
CA GLY A 26 2.46 -20.72 -18.38
C GLY A 26 1.47 -20.05 -17.44
N ILE A 27 0.43 -20.78 -17.00
CA ILE A 27 -0.57 -20.28 -16.05
C ILE A 27 0.07 -19.97 -14.69
N ALA A 28 0.94 -20.84 -14.18
CA ALA A 28 1.61 -20.63 -12.90
C ALA A 28 2.41 -19.32 -12.88
N ASN A 29 3.11 -19.00 -13.96
CA ASN A 29 3.85 -17.75 -14.09
C ASN A 29 2.93 -16.52 -14.09
N LEU A 30 1.81 -16.57 -14.82
CA LEU A 30 0.82 -15.49 -14.87
C LEU A 30 0.16 -15.23 -13.50
N ILE A 31 -0.15 -16.30 -12.77
CA ILE A 31 -0.70 -16.19 -11.41
C ILE A 31 0.33 -15.53 -10.50
N THR A 32 1.58 -16.00 -10.54
CA THR A 32 2.66 -15.49 -9.69
C THR A 32 2.94 -14.00 -9.95
N SER A 33 3.00 -13.59 -11.23
CA SER A 33 3.19 -12.18 -11.58
C SER A 33 2.02 -11.32 -11.11
N SER A 34 0.78 -11.80 -11.26
CA SER A 34 -0.43 -11.07 -10.84
C SER A 34 -0.48 -10.88 -9.32
N ILE A 35 -0.07 -11.89 -8.53
CA ILE A 35 0.01 -11.80 -7.07
C ILE A 35 1.06 -10.78 -6.65
N SER A 36 2.24 -10.81 -7.29
CA SER A 36 3.31 -9.85 -6.97
C SER A 36 2.89 -8.40 -7.23
N SER A 37 2.24 -8.14 -8.38
CA SER A 37 1.73 -6.81 -8.71
C SER A 37 0.63 -6.36 -7.75
N THR A 38 -0.23 -7.30 -7.31
CA THR A 38 -1.28 -7.00 -6.34
C THR A 38 -0.69 -6.61 -4.98
N ARG A 39 0.30 -7.37 -4.48
CA ARG A 39 0.99 -7.04 -3.23
C ARG A 39 1.63 -5.66 -3.29
N ASP A 40 2.29 -5.34 -4.39
CA ASP A 40 2.97 -4.06 -4.54
C ASP A 40 1.99 -2.88 -4.54
N ARG A 41 0.82 -3.03 -5.18
CA ARG A 41 -0.25 -2.02 -5.12
C ARG A 41 -0.79 -1.87 -3.70
N THR A 42 -1.10 -2.98 -3.02
CA THR A 42 -1.57 -2.95 -1.63
C THR A 42 -0.56 -2.28 -0.70
N ILE A 43 0.73 -2.54 -0.86
CA ILE A 43 1.76 -1.87 -0.07
C ILE A 43 1.72 -0.36 -0.34
N MET A 44 1.68 0.07 -1.60
CA MET A 44 1.63 1.48 -1.96
C MET A 44 0.39 2.19 -1.39
N ASP A 45 -0.79 1.57 -1.50
CA ASP A 45 -2.03 2.10 -0.93
C ASP A 45 -1.93 2.23 0.60
N CYS A 46 -1.31 1.24 1.26
CA CYS A 46 -1.05 1.31 2.70
C CYS A 46 -0.06 2.42 3.08
N LEU A 47 0.99 2.65 2.28
CA LEU A 47 1.94 3.75 2.51
C LEU A 47 1.26 5.11 2.38
N ILE A 48 0.40 5.28 1.35
CA ILE A 48 -0.38 6.51 1.14
C ILE A 48 -1.35 6.73 2.30
N ASN A 49 -2.11 5.71 2.69
CA ASN A 49 -3.06 5.81 3.80
C ASN A 49 -2.34 6.09 5.14
N ALA A 50 -1.20 5.46 5.38
CA ALA A 50 -0.37 5.73 6.56
C ALA A 50 0.11 7.19 6.59
N ALA A 51 0.60 7.71 5.47
CA ALA A 51 1.06 9.10 5.38
C ALA A 51 -0.08 10.10 5.58
N ASN A 52 -1.24 9.88 4.95
CA ASN A 52 -2.43 10.71 5.16
C ASN A 52 -2.91 10.65 6.61
N SER A 53 -2.99 9.47 7.20
CA SER A 53 -3.38 9.31 8.61
C SER A 53 -2.42 10.00 9.57
N ALA A 54 -1.12 10.01 9.27
CA ALA A 54 -0.11 10.73 10.03
C ALA A 54 -0.27 12.25 9.94
N ILE A 55 -0.58 12.79 8.76
CA ILE A 55 -0.89 14.21 8.60
C ILE A 55 -2.13 14.58 9.41
N GLU A 56 -3.20 13.78 9.36
CA GLU A 56 -4.41 14.05 10.13
C GLU A 56 -4.18 13.94 11.65
N ALA A 57 -3.39 12.96 12.10
CA ALA A 57 -2.94 12.90 13.50
C ALA A 57 -2.11 14.15 13.87
N CYS A 58 -1.27 14.63 12.96
CA CYS A 58 -0.46 15.82 13.14
C CYS A 58 -1.33 17.08 13.29
N ARG A 59 -2.43 17.20 12.53
CA ARG A 59 -3.43 18.26 12.72
C ARG A 59 -4.01 18.22 14.14
N GLY A 60 -4.22 17.01 14.67
CA GLY A 60 -4.59 16.75 16.06
C GLY A 60 -3.46 16.98 17.10
N GLY A 61 -2.22 17.25 16.67
CA GLY A 61 -1.04 17.45 17.52
C GLY A 61 -0.38 16.18 18.01
N LEU A 62 -0.65 15.05 17.35
CA LEU A 62 -0.11 13.75 17.69
C LEU A 62 0.87 13.30 16.60
N ASN A 63 1.98 12.70 17.01
CA ASN A 63 2.91 12.04 16.10
C ASN A 63 2.60 10.55 16.05
N LEU A 64 2.24 10.05 14.87
CA LEU A 64 2.13 8.61 14.64
C LEU A 64 3.50 8.05 14.25
N GLY A 65 3.96 7.03 14.97
CA GLY A 65 5.21 6.32 14.64
C GLY A 65 4.99 5.08 13.77
N ASN A 66 3.78 4.51 13.77
CA ASN A 66 3.44 3.34 12.97
C ASN A 66 1.96 3.34 12.58
N PHE A 67 1.63 2.57 11.54
CA PHE A 67 0.27 2.40 11.05
C PHE A 67 0.08 1.00 10.48
N GLN A 68 -0.96 0.30 10.94
CA GLN A 68 -1.25 -1.05 10.51
C GLN A 68 -2.30 -1.05 9.39
N CYS A 69 -1.97 -1.66 8.25
CA CYS A 69 -2.83 -1.72 7.08
C CYS A 69 -2.61 -3.03 6.34
N GLY A 70 -3.66 -3.73 5.92
CA GLY A 70 -3.53 -4.93 5.09
C GLY A 70 -2.62 -6.04 5.68
N GLY A 71 -2.49 -6.10 7.01
CA GLY A 71 -1.61 -7.05 7.70
C GLY A 71 -0.12 -6.66 7.72
N ILE A 72 0.25 -5.49 7.20
CA ILE A 72 1.60 -4.93 7.29
C ILE A 72 1.64 -3.77 8.29
N ASN A 73 2.79 -3.60 8.94
CA ASN A 73 3.04 -2.49 9.86
C ASN A 73 3.98 -1.48 9.17
N VAL A 74 3.42 -0.34 8.78
CA VAL A 74 4.14 0.74 8.10
C VAL A 74 4.82 1.61 9.15
N GLN A 75 6.11 1.89 8.95
CA GLN A 75 6.85 2.84 9.77
C GLN A 75 6.59 4.25 9.28
N ILE A 76 6.35 5.18 10.20
CA ILE A 76 6.07 6.58 9.87
C ILE A 76 7.15 7.44 10.51
N ASN A 77 7.72 8.34 9.71
CA ASN A 77 8.63 9.38 10.17
C ASN A 77 8.08 10.75 9.79
N VAL A 78 8.00 11.67 10.75
CA VAL A 78 7.52 13.04 10.54
C VAL A 78 8.69 13.99 10.75
N ASN A 79 8.86 14.99 9.87
CA ASN A 79 10.03 15.89 9.94
C ASN A 79 10.02 16.85 11.15
N ILE A 80 8.84 17.07 11.76
CA ILE A 80 8.64 17.93 12.91
C ILE A 80 7.78 17.24 13.94
N ASP A 81 7.89 17.67 15.19
CA ASP A 81 6.96 17.29 16.24
C ASP A 81 5.66 18.09 16.10
N CYS A 82 4.58 17.40 15.76
CA CYS A 82 3.26 17.99 15.56
C CYS A 82 2.66 18.66 16.80
N SER A 83 3.12 18.29 18.00
CA SER A 83 2.70 18.95 19.25
C SER A 83 3.21 20.39 19.36
N THR A 84 4.23 20.75 18.57
CA THR A 84 4.80 22.11 18.55
C THR A 84 4.00 23.09 17.71
N ILE A 85 3.05 22.62 16.90
CA ILE A 85 2.12 23.49 16.17
C ILE A 85 1.01 23.92 17.12
N THR A 86 1.23 25.01 17.84
CA THR A 86 0.27 25.54 18.81
C THR A 86 -0.76 26.46 18.16
N ALA A 87 -1.96 26.54 18.76
CA ALA A 87 -2.93 27.56 18.40
C ALA A 87 -2.30 28.96 18.59
N PRO A 88 -2.60 29.91 17.69
CA PRO A 88 -2.12 31.27 17.83
C PRO A 88 -2.90 32.03 18.91
N THR A 89 -2.31 33.10 19.45
CA THR A 89 -2.89 33.89 20.55
C THR A 89 -3.87 34.98 20.09
N SER A 90 -3.86 35.34 18.81
CA SER A 90 -4.77 36.34 18.25
C SER A 90 -6.04 35.72 17.70
N ALA A 91 -7.19 36.33 17.99
CA ALA A 91 -8.46 35.94 17.37
C ALA A 91 -8.36 36.00 15.84
N TRP A 92 -9.01 35.04 15.16
CA TRP A 92 -9.04 34.93 13.69
C TRP A 92 -7.68 34.67 13.01
N SER A 93 -6.68 34.19 13.75
CA SER A 93 -5.38 33.82 13.19
C SER A 93 -5.18 32.30 13.11
N ALA A 94 -4.21 31.87 12.30
CA ALA A 94 -3.80 30.48 12.17
C ALA A 94 -2.27 30.37 12.18
N ASN A 95 -1.75 29.37 12.88
CA ASN A 95 -0.34 28.96 12.80
C ASN A 95 -0.24 27.74 11.89
N CYS A 96 0.44 27.90 10.76
CA CYS A 96 0.64 26.82 9.80
C CYS A 96 2.12 26.44 9.67
N ARG A 97 2.37 25.16 9.45
CA ARG A 97 3.71 24.59 9.20
C ARG A 97 3.62 23.56 8.10
N ASP A 98 4.65 23.52 7.26
CA ASP A 98 4.83 22.42 6.31
C ASP A 98 5.28 21.18 7.06
N VAL A 99 4.47 20.13 6.98
CA VAL A 99 4.74 18.84 7.61
C VAL A 99 5.05 17.84 6.52
N THR A 100 6.23 17.25 6.60
CA THR A 100 6.62 16.16 5.72
C THR A 100 6.53 14.85 6.48
N VAL A 101 5.76 13.91 5.94
CA VAL A 101 5.65 12.54 6.42
C VAL A 101 6.29 11.58 5.43
N ILE A 102 7.09 10.66 5.92
CA ILE A 102 7.69 9.57 5.17
C ILE A 102 7.17 8.25 5.75
N ALA A 103 6.32 7.58 5.00
CA ALA A 103 5.83 6.24 5.31
C ALA A 103 6.74 5.21 4.63
N THR A 104 7.23 4.21 5.38
CA THR A 104 8.22 3.24 4.89
C THR A 104 7.80 1.81 5.24
N TYR A 105 7.96 0.90 4.27
CA TYR A 105 7.82 -0.53 4.48
C TYR A 105 8.80 -1.31 3.61
N GLY A 106 9.80 -1.95 4.23
CA GLY A 106 10.90 -2.61 3.51
C GLY A 106 11.69 -1.60 2.67
N ASN A 107 11.76 -1.83 1.35
CA ASN A 107 12.46 -0.95 0.41
C ASN A 107 11.53 0.04 -0.31
N LYS A 108 10.26 0.13 0.09
CA LYS A 108 9.28 1.04 -0.50
C LYS A 108 9.00 2.17 0.49
N GLU A 109 8.99 3.39 -0.03
CA GLU A 109 8.66 4.59 0.74
C GLU A 109 7.67 5.46 -0.01
N HIS A 110 6.88 6.21 0.75
CA HIS A 110 6.01 7.26 0.24
C HIS A 110 6.21 8.52 1.07
N LYS A 111 6.53 9.62 0.39
CA LYS A 111 6.70 10.94 0.99
C LYS A 111 5.50 11.82 0.65
N LEU A 112 4.84 12.32 1.68
CA LEU A 112 3.76 13.30 1.59
C LEU A 112 4.20 14.57 2.29
N THR A 113 3.85 15.73 1.74
CA THR A 113 4.06 17.02 2.39
C THR A 113 2.79 17.82 2.29
N ASP A 114 2.30 18.31 3.42
CA ASP A 114 1.08 19.10 3.51
C ASP A 114 1.23 20.22 4.53
N LEU A 115 0.40 21.26 4.38
CA LEU A 115 0.35 22.40 5.27
C LEU A 115 -0.62 22.11 6.42
N VAL A 116 -0.08 21.87 7.60
CA VAL A 116 -0.87 21.65 8.82
C VAL A 116 -1.04 22.96 9.55
N CYS A 117 -2.30 23.36 9.76
CA CYS A 117 -2.67 24.60 10.43
C CYS A 117 -3.43 24.35 11.73
N ARG A 118 -3.11 25.14 12.76
CA ARG A 118 -3.91 25.29 13.97
C ARG A 118 -4.54 26.67 14.02
N PHE A 119 -5.84 26.70 14.27
CA PHE A 119 -6.64 27.91 14.36
C PHE A 119 -6.78 28.34 15.82
N TRP A 120 -7.03 29.63 16.04
CA TRP A 120 -7.37 30.15 17.36
C TRP A 120 -8.58 29.40 17.93
N ASP A 121 -8.48 28.98 19.19
CA ASP A 121 -9.43 28.09 19.85
C ASP A 121 -10.25 28.77 20.96
N GLY A 122 -10.12 30.08 21.13
CA GLY A 122 -10.83 30.82 22.18
C GLY A 122 -10.04 31.02 23.48
N SER A 123 -8.81 30.52 23.56
CA SER A 123 -7.92 30.69 24.71
C SER A 123 -7.17 32.02 24.73
#